data_AF-A0A850M2Q9-F1
#
_entry.id   AF-A0A850M2Q9-F1
#
_cell.length_a   1.000
_cell.length_b   1.000
_cell.length_c   1.000
_cell.angle_alpha   90.00
_cell.angle_beta   90.00
_cell.angle_gamma   90.00
#
_symmetry.space_group_name_H-M   'P 1'
#
loop_
_entity.id
_entity.type
_entity.pdbx_description
1 polymer ?
#
loop_
_entity_poly.entity_id
_entity_poly.type
_entity_poly.pdbx_seq_one_letter_code
_entity_poly.pdbx_strand_id
1 'polypeptide(L)'
;MVGMKNLLSIISILLFCLVISDVAYSEDGEGIMSINGIWDFKVDRELRFTINDIDFSINSRKINVPSCWEAEFKDLLDYSGVCWYRKTFKVPEE
;
A
#
# COMPACT_ATOMS: atom_id res chain seq x y z
N MET A 1 -41.37 -25.21 -23.41
CA MET A 1 -40.58 -25.91 -22.35
C MET A 1 -39.06 -25.86 -22.56
N VAL A 2 -38.55 -25.65 -23.80
CA VAL A 2 -37.10 -25.54 -24.08
C VAL A 2 -36.49 -24.21 -23.54
N GLY A 3 -37.17 -23.07 -23.71
CA GLY A 3 -36.65 -21.77 -23.26
C GLY A 3 -36.43 -21.64 -21.74
N MET A 4 -37.29 -22.26 -20.93
CA MET A 4 -37.17 -22.21 -19.46
C MET A 4 -35.99 -23.05 -18.94
N LYS A 5 -35.63 -24.14 -19.63
CA LYS A 5 -34.45 -24.96 -19.31
C LYS A 5 -33.14 -24.22 -19.62
N ASN A 6 -33.13 -23.45 -20.71
CA ASN A 6 -31.99 -22.61 -21.09
C ASN A 6 -31.79 -21.45 -20.11
N LEU A 7 -32.90 -20.82 -19.67
CA LEU A 7 -32.86 -19.75 -18.66
C LEU A 7 -32.35 -20.27 -17.32
N LEU A 8 -32.84 -21.42 -16.85
CA LEU A 8 -32.38 -22.06 -15.62
C LEU A 8 -30.89 -22.45 -15.70
N SER A 9 -30.42 -22.91 -16.87
CA SER A 9 -29.00 -23.22 -17.06
C SER A 9 -28.12 -21.97 -16.99
N ILE A 10 -28.53 -20.86 -17.62
CA ILE A 10 -27.78 -19.60 -17.57
C ILE A 10 -27.70 -19.07 -16.13
N ILE A 11 -28.82 -19.08 -15.40
CA ILE A 11 -28.84 -18.67 -13.99
C ILE A 11 -27.92 -19.56 -13.16
N SER A 12 -27.93 -20.87 -13.40
CA SER A 12 -27.06 -21.80 -12.68
C SER A 12 -25.58 -21.60 -12.99
N ILE A 13 -25.22 -21.26 -14.23
CA ILE A 13 -23.85 -20.89 -14.62
C ILE A 13 -23.44 -19.58 -13.96
N LEU A 14 -24.31 -18.56 -13.94
CA LEU A 14 -24.01 -17.28 -13.30
C LEU A 14 -23.82 -17.42 -11.79
N LEU A 15 -24.65 -18.23 -11.13
CA LEU A 15 -24.49 -18.56 -9.71
C LEU A 15 -23.20 -19.33 -9.45
N PHE A 16 -22.83 -20.26 -10.33
CA PHE A 16 -21.56 -20.97 -10.23
C PHE A 16 -20.36 -20.01 -10.42
N CYS A 17 -20.46 -19.07 -11.37
CA CYS A 17 -19.45 -18.03 -11.59
C CYS A 17 -19.28 -17.09 -10.39
N LEU A 18 -20.36 -16.77 -9.65
CA LEU A 18 -20.31 -15.98 -8.43
C LEU A 18 -19.61 -16.72 -7.28
N VAL A 19 -19.77 -18.05 -7.18
CA VAL A 19 -19.12 -18.84 -6.12
C VAL A 19 -17.62 -19.00 -6.37
N ILE A 20 -17.20 -19.13 -7.63
CA ILE A 20 -15.77 -19.28 -7.96
C ILE A 20 -14.97 -17.97 -7.85
N SER A 21 -15.60 -16.79 -7.88
CA SER A 21 -14.88 -15.52 -7.67
C SER A 21 -14.34 -15.38 -6.25
N ASP A 22 -15.04 -15.92 -5.24
CA ASP A 22 -14.57 -15.89 -3.85
C ASP A 22 -13.36 -16.82 -3.65
N VAL A 23 -13.33 -17.97 -4.33
CA VAL A 23 -12.20 -18.92 -4.29
C VAL A 23 -10.97 -18.39 -5.03
N ALA A 24 -11.15 -17.54 -6.05
CA ALA A 24 -10.06 -16.91 -6.78
C ALA A 24 -9.44 -15.70 -6.06
N TYR A 25 -10.03 -15.27 -4.94
CA TYR A 25 -9.42 -14.30 -4.04
C TYR A 25 -8.31 -15.00 -3.26
N SER A 26 -7.11 -15.06 -3.83
CA SER A 26 -5.92 -15.51 -3.09
C SER A 26 -5.65 -14.50 -1.97
N GLU A 27 -5.60 -14.95 -0.72
CA GLU A 27 -4.88 -14.22 0.33
C GLU A 27 -3.47 -13.93 -0.20
N ASP A 28 -3.05 -12.67 -0.10
CA ASP A 28 -1.68 -12.26 -0.43
C ASP A 28 -0.70 -13.29 0.16
N GLY A 29 0.21 -13.80 -0.69
CA GLY A 29 0.93 -15.05 -0.45
C GLY A 29 1.45 -15.21 0.99
N GLU A 30 1.25 -16.41 1.55
CA GLU A 30 1.70 -16.76 2.90
C GLU A 30 3.11 -16.19 3.18
N GLY A 31 3.20 -15.29 4.17
CA GLY A 31 4.45 -14.64 4.57
C GLY A 31 4.79 -13.30 3.88
N ILE A 32 3.94 -12.75 3.03
CA ILE A 32 4.13 -11.39 2.46
C ILE A 32 3.20 -10.41 3.17
N MET A 33 3.78 -9.47 3.93
CA MET A 33 3.05 -8.37 4.56
C MET A 33 3.40 -7.04 3.89
N SER A 34 2.39 -6.34 3.38
CA SER A 34 2.55 -4.98 2.88
C SER A 34 2.87 -3.99 4.00
N ILE A 35 3.84 -3.12 3.77
CA ILE A 35 4.17 -1.97 4.64
C ILE A 35 3.79 -0.62 4.01
N ASN A 36 2.95 -0.65 2.97
CA ASN A 36 2.39 0.54 2.35
C ASN A 36 1.54 1.37 3.33
N GLY A 37 1.20 2.60 2.94
CA GLY A 37 0.42 3.53 3.75
C GLY A 37 1.29 4.63 4.36
N ILE A 38 0.99 5.02 5.60
CA ILE A 38 1.59 6.21 6.21
C ILE A 38 2.96 5.92 6.82
N TRP A 39 3.96 6.71 6.43
CA TRP A 39 5.35 6.70 6.92
C TRP A 39 5.71 8.04 7.56
N ASP A 40 6.72 8.05 8.44
CA ASP A 40 7.43 9.27 8.81
C ASP A 40 8.40 9.67 7.70
N PHE A 41 8.48 10.96 7.42
CA PHE A 41 9.27 11.53 6.34
C PHE A 41 10.01 12.77 6.84
N LYS A 42 11.31 12.88 6.52
CA LYS A 42 12.13 14.01 6.93
C LYS A 42 13.08 14.42 5.82
N VAL A 43 13.07 15.71 5.50
CA VAL A 43 13.95 16.28 4.46
C VAL A 43 15.26 16.70 5.10
N ASP A 44 16.38 16.29 4.51
CA ASP A 44 17.72 16.64 4.97
C ASP A 44 18.38 17.62 4.00
N ARG A 45 17.93 18.87 4.06
CA ARG A 45 18.40 19.94 3.15
C ARG A 45 19.87 20.29 3.34
N GLU A 46 20.43 20.00 4.51
CA GLU A 46 21.78 20.37 4.89
C GLU A 46 22.74 19.18 4.93
N LEU A 47 22.27 17.98 4.59
CA LEU A 47 23.02 16.71 4.61
C LEU A 47 23.67 16.44 5.97
N ARG A 48 22.92 16.68 7.05
CA ARG A 48 23.43 16.63 8.42
C ARG A 48 23.16 15.32 9.14
N PHE A 49 22.18 14.54 8.67
CA PHE A 49 21.76 13.36 9.40
C PHE A 49 22.48 12.11 8.94
N THR A 50 22.68 11.20 9.88
CA THR A 50 23.04 9.81 9.66
C THR A 50 21.93 8.91 10.19
N ILE A 51 21.96 7.63 9.81
CA ILE A 51 20.98 6.65 10.29
C ILE A 51 20.96 6.53 11.83
N ASN A 52 22.06 6.86 12.50
CA ASN A 52 22.21 6.72 13.95
C ASN A 52 21.75 7.95 14.75
N ASP A 53 21.68 9.13 14.13
CA ASP A 53 21.38 10.40 14.81
C ASP A 53 20.06 11.04 14.36
N ILE A 54 19.43 10.52 13.31
CA ILE A 54 18.20 11.10 12.78
C ILE A 54 17.03 10.96 13.76
N ASP A 55 16.68 12.07 14.39
CA ASP A 55 15.50 12.16 15.24
C ASP A 55 14.25 12.54 14.43
N PHE A 56 13.36 11.57 14.22
CA PHE A 56 12.08 11.77 13.55
C PHE A 56 10.98 12.32 14.49
N SER A 57 11.25 12.56 15.78
CA SER A 57 10.29 13.28 16.65
C SER A 57 10.27 14.78 16.38
N ILE A 58 11.33 15.31 15.75
CA ILE A 58 11.49 16.74 15.44
C ILE A 58 11.41 16.96 13.92
N ASN A 59 10.54 17.88 13.48
CA ASN A 59 10.43 18.31 12.08
C ASN A 59 10.22 17.17 11.05
N SER A 60 9.64 16.05 11.47
CA SER A 60 9.15 15.02 10.56
C SER A 60 7.73 15.35 10.08
N ARG A 61 7.36 14.76 8.95
CA ARG A 61 6.03 14.86 8.34
C ARG A 61 5.51 13.45 8.09
N LYS A 62 4.22 13.32 7.81
CA LYS A 62 3.64 12.06 7.34
C LYS A 62 3.57 12.07 5.82
N ILE A 63 3.90 10.95 5.19
CA ILE A 63 3.77 10.74 3.75
C ILE A 63 3.09 9.39 3.48
N ASN A 64 2.29 9.31 2.43
CA ASN A 64 1.74 8.04 1.97
C ASN A 64 2.71 7.35 1.01
N VAL A 65 2.90 6.04 1.16
CA VAL A 65 3.78 5.22 0.30
C VAL A 65 2.96 4.09 -0.34
N PRO A 66 3.13 3.81 -1.65
CA PRO A 66 4.00 4.52 -2.59
C PRO A 66 3.46 5.90 -2.96
N SER A 67 4.34 6.89 -3.06
CA SER A 67 4.04 8.22 -3.62
C SER A 67 5.33 8.85 -4.16
N CYS A 68 5.17 9.82 -5.07
CA CYS A 68 6.24 10.70 -5.52
C CYS A 68 6.37 11.84 -4.49
N TRP A 69 7.45 11.83 -3.72
CA TRP A 69 7.57 12.70 -2.55
C TRP A 69 7.77 14.18 -2.88
N GLU A 70 8.38 14.51 -4.02
CA GLU A 70 8.45 15.90 -4.49
C GLU A 70 7.05 16.47 -4.75
N ALA A 71 6.12 15.63 -5.20
CA ALA A 71 4.75 16.02 -5.53
C ALA A 71 3.81 16.06 -4.31
N GLU A 72 4.15 15.35 -3.23
CA GLU A 72 3.30 15.29 -2.02
C GLU A 72 3.27 16.63 -1.27
N PHE A 73 4.39 17.36 -1.28
CA PHE A 73 4.55 18.60 -0.52
C PHE A 73 4.88 19.79 -1.43
N LYS A 74 4.08 20.85 -1.33
CA LYS A 74 4.26 22.07 -2.15
C LYS A 74 5.66 22.70 -2.01
N ASP A 75 6.28 22.60 -0.83
CA ASP A 75 7.63 23.15 -0.59
C ASP A 75 8.77 22.24 -1.10
N LEU A 76 8.44 21.09 -1.70
CA LEU A 76 9.42 20.11 -2.20
C LEU A 76 9.33 19.88 -3.72
N LEU A 77 8.40 20.53 -4.43
CA LEU A 77 8.21 20.37 -5.87
C LEU A 77 9.51 20.56 -6.67
N ASP A 78 10.30 21.56 -6.28
CA ASP A 78 11.57 21.91 -6.93
C ASP A 78 12.79 21.46 -6.13
N TYR A 79 12.59 20.71 -5.03
CA TYR A 79 13.70 20.31 -4.18
C TYR A 79 14.31 19.00 -4.68
N SER A 80 15.54 19.09 -5.17
CA SER A 80 16.38 17.93 -5.50
C SER A 80 17.45 17.74 -4.41
N GLY A 81 17.26 16.74 -3.55
CA GLY A 81 18.21 16.47 -2.46
C GLY A 81 17.85 15.22 -1.66
N VAL A 82 18.34 15.15 -0.43
CA VAL A 82 18.18 13.96 0.42
C VAL A 82 16.95 14.08 1.30
N CYS A 83 16.26 12.95 1.46
CA CYS A 83 15.21 12.75 2.43
C CYS A 83 15.30 11.36 3.05
N TRP A 84 14.64 11.19 4.19
CA TRP A 84 14.65 9.98 5.00
C TRP A 84 13.21 9.53 5.26
N TYR A 85 13.02 8.21 5.26
CA TYR A 85 11.75 7.56 5.54
C TYR A 85 11.89 6.64 6.76
N ARG A 86 10.85 6.60 7.60
CA ARG A 86 10.78 5.64 8.71
C ARG A 86 9.38 5.05 8.85
N LYS A 87 9.32 3.72 8.95
CA LYS A 87 8.13 2.97 9.34
C LYS A 87 8.46 2.10 10.54
N THR A 88 7.66 2.23 11.59
CA THR A 88 7.60 1.24 12.66
C THR A 88 6.44 0.30 12.35
N PHE A 89 6.71 -0.99 12.31
CA PHE A 89 5.71 -2.03 12.10
C PHE A 89 5.94 -3.18 13.08
N LYS A 90 4.93 -4.01 13.29
CA LYS A 90 5.03 -5.24 14.07
C LYS A 90 5.10 -6.42 13.10
N VAL A 91 5.99 -7.36 13.39
CA VAL A 91 6.01 -8.64 12.69
C VAL A 91 4.85 -9.48 13.24
N PRO A 92 3.99 -10.06 12.39
CA PRO A 92 2.93 -10.97 12.83
C PRO A 92 3.52 -12.19 13.56
N GLU A 93 2.76 -12.73 14.52
CA GLU A 93 3.07 -14.04 15.12
C GLU A 93 2.74 -15.15 14.10
N GLU A 94 3.50 -16.25 14.12
CA GLU A 94 3.32 -17.43 13.24
C GLU A 94 2.03 -18.22 13.56
#